data_AF-A0A5B3GRJ4-F1
#
_entry.id   AF-A0A5B3GRJ4-F1
#
_cell.length_a   1.000
_cell.length_b   1.000
_cell.length_c   1.000
_cell.angle_alpha   90.00
_cell.angle_beta   90.00
_cell.angle_gamma   90.00
#
_symmetry.space_group_name_H-M   'P 1'
#
loop_
_entity.id
_entity.type
_entity.pdbx_description
1 polymer ?
#
loop_
_entity_poly.entity_id
_entity_poly.type
_entity_poly.pdbx_seq_one_letter_code
_entity_poly.pdbx_strand_id
1 'polypeptide(L)'
;MADLNTRLIDLTAGELLELIGKGQSPRIEVDVTKDPNKKYVYGRAGIAELFKCSKTTASRIKQSGLIDGAYRQVGRLIIVDAEKALELAAKRAKKSNNRNK
;
A
#
# COMPACT_ATOMS: atom_id res chain seq x y z
N MET A 1 38.63 0.87 15.04
CA MET A 1 37.40 0.59 15.80
C MET A 1 36.94 1.93 16.33
N ALA A 2 35.91 2.52 15.73
CA ALA A 2 35.41 3.82 16.17
C ALA A 2 34.73 3.66 17.54
N ASP A 3 35.26 4.31 18.56
CA ASP A 3 34.67 4.31 19.89
C ASP A 3 33.47 5.26 19.91
N LEU A 4 32.32 4.78 20.37
CA LEU A 4 31.04 5.50 20.33
C LEU A 4 30.98 6.69 21.31
N ASN A 5 31.98 6.83 22.19
CA ASN A 5 32.12 7.96 23.12
C ASN A 5 33.02 9.09 22.57
N THR A 6 33.50 8.96 21.34
CA THR A 6 34.29 10.00 20.69
C THR A 6 33.41 11.18 20.30
N ARG A 7 33.88 12.41 20.52
CA ARG A 7 33.11 13.61 20.13
C ARG A 7 33.07 13.69 18.60
N LEU A 8 31.93 14.14 18.06
CA LEU A 8 31.71 14.23 16.61
C LEU A 8 32.78 15.05 15.86
N ILE A 9 33.37 16.05 16.51
CA ILE A 9 34.40 16.94 15.96
C ILE A 9 35.77 16.29 15.78
N ASP A 10 36.05 15.22 16.53
CA ASP A 10 37.33 14.51 16.51
C ASP A 10 37.34 13.38 15.48
N LEU A 11 36.22 13.15 14.78
CA LEU A 11 36.12 12.14 13.74
C LEU A 11 36.77 12.61 12.44
N THR A 12 37.49 11.70 11.80
CA THR A 12 37.92 11.91 10.42
C THR A 12 36.74 11.79 9.45
N ALA A 13 36.84 12.43 8.28
CA ALA A 13 35.80 12.36 7.25
C ALA A 13 35.49 10.92 6.80
N GLY A 14 36.48 10.02 6.84
CA GLY A 14 36.31 8.60 6.51
C GLY A 14 35.49 7.84 7.56
N GLU A 15 35.74 8.07 8.84
CA GLU A 15 34.99 7.45 9.94
C GLU A 15 33.54 7.94 9.98
N LEU A 16 33.31 9.23 9.67
CA LEU A 16 31.97 9.80 9.55
C LEU A 16 31.17 9.14 8.41
N LEU A 17 31.80 8.95 7.24
CA LEU A 17 31.16 8.31 6.09
C LEU A 17 30.75 6.86 6.41
N GLU A 18 31.58 6.12 7.13
CA GLU A 18 31.26 4.77 7.60
C GLU A 18 30.09 4.74 8.60
N LEU A 19 30.00 5.71 9.52
CA LEU A 19 28.91 5.78 10.50
C LEU A 19 27.58 6.16 9.84
N ILE A 20 27.59 7.07 8.87
CA ILE A 20 26.39 7.41 8.08
C ILE A 20 25.96 6.22 7.22
N GLY A 21 26.92 5.51 6.62
CA GLY A 21 26.65 4.28 5.86
C GLY A 21 26.05 3.17 6.72
N LYS A 22 26.49 3.02 7.98
CA LYS A 22 25.92 2.06 8.95
C LYS A 22 24.59 2.52 9.55
N GLY A 23 24.37 3.83 9.68
CA GLY A 23 23.12 4.43 10.19
C GLY A 23 21.99 4.50 9.16
N GLN A 24 22.27 4.24 7.88
CA GLN A 24 21.27 4.14 6.82
C GLN A 24 20.81 2.70 6.58
N SER A 25 20.11 2.12 7.56
CA SER A 25 18.88 1.36 7.29
C SER A 25 18.10 1.19 8.61
N PRO A 26 16.77 1.38 8.60
CA PRO A 26 15.87 0.96 7.54
C PRO A 26 15.57 2.12 6.59
N ARG A 27 15.99 2.00 5.33
CA ARG A 27 14.98 2.20 4.27
C ARG A 27 13.84 1.30 4.71
N ILE A 28 12.63 1.83 4.85
CA ILE A 28 11.44 1.02 5.08
C ILE A 28 11.55 -0.15 4.13
N GLU A 29 11.94 -1.30 4.66
CA GLU A 29 11.89 -2.57 3.98
C GLU A 29 10.39 -2.83 4.00
N VAL A 30 9.68 -2.19 3.06
CA VAL A 30 8.45 -2.76 2.58
C VAL A 30 8.90 -4.13 2.13
N ASP A 31 8.70 -5.10 3.00
CA ASP A 31 8.84 -6.51 2.73
C ASP A 31 8.02 -6.73 1.45
N VAL A 32 8.69 -6.65 0.30
CA VAL A 32 8.14 -7.00 -1.00
C VAL A 32 8.30 -8.51 -1.12
N THR A 33 7.88 -9.24 -0.09
CA THR A 33 7.26 -10.56 -0.27
C THR A 33 5.79 -10.37 -0.68
N LYS A 34 5.50 -9.29 -1.40
CA LYS A 34 4.29 -9.15 -2.20
C LYS A 34 4.67 -9.62 -3.57
N ASP A 35 4.21 -10.82 -3.87
CA ASP A 35 4.13 -11.43 -5.18
C ASP A 35 4.25 -10.37 -6.28
N PRO A 36 5.22 -10.47 -7.21
CA PRO A 36 5.44 -9.46 -8.26
C PRO A 36 4.23 -9.23 -9.17
N ASN A 37 3.15 -9.99 -8.96
CA ASN A 37 1.90 -9.91 -9.69
C ASN A 37 0.77 -9.16 -8.96
N LYS A 38 0.90 -8.81 -7.66
CA LYS A 38 -0.16 -8.10 -6.93
C LYS A 38 -0.24 -6.65 -7.38
N LYS A 39 -1.16 -6.41 -8.31
CA LYS A 39 -1.42 -5.08 -8.87
C LYS A 39 -2.20 -4.24 -7.86
N TYR A 40 -1.56 -3.21 -7.31
CA TYR A 40 -2.22 -2.22 -6.46
C TYR A 40 -2.68 -1.03 -7.29
N VAL A 41 -3.90 -0.55 -7.02
CA VAL A 41 -4.48 0.67 -7.58
C VAL A 41 -4.54 1.76 -6.53
N TYR A 42 -4.30 2.99 -6.96
CA TYR A 42 -4.17 4.14 -6.07
C TYR A 42 -5.29 5.15 -6.29
N GLY A 43 -5.82 5.68 -5.19
CA GLY A 43 -6.82 6.74 -5.22
C GLY A 43 -8.20 6.30 -5.73
N ARG A 44 -9.13 7.26 -5.77
CA ARG A 44 -10.46 7.07 -6.37
C ARG A 44 -10.39 6.88 -7.89
N ALA A 45 -9.36 7.44 -8.54
CA ALA A 45 -9.12 7.26 -9.97
C ALA A 45 -8.73 5.82 -10.31
N GLY A 46 -7.85 5.19 -9.52
CA GLY A 46 -7.49 3.79 -9.72
C GLY A 46 -8.69 2.83 -9.55
N ILE A 47 -9.57 3.10 -8.58
CA ILE A 47 -10.82 2.34 -8.43
C ILE A 47 -11.71 2.50 -9.67
N ALA A 48 -11.83 3.71 -10.19
CA ALA A 48 -12.63 4.00 -11.37
C ALA A 48 -12.11 3.24 -12.61
N GLU A 49 -10.80 3.21 -12.81
CA GLU A 49 -10.15 2.47 -13.90
C GLU A 49 -10.33 0.95 -13.75
N LEU A 50 -10.16 0.42 -12.53
CA LEU A 50 -10.32 -1.01 -12.25
C LEU A 50 -11.73 -1.52 -12.60
N PHE A 51 -12.76 -0.78 -12.22
CA PHE A 51 -14.16 -1.16 -12.45
C PHE A 51 -14.74 -0.59 -13.75
N LYS A 52 -13.94 0.10 -14.58
CA LYS A 52 -14.39 0.85 -15.77
C LYS A 52 -15.63 1.70 -15.49
N CYS A 53 -15.62 2.45 -14.40
CA CYS A 53 -16.74 3.26 -13.95
C CYS A 53 -16.35 4.74 -13.78
N SER A 54 -17.35 5.62 -13.61
CA SER A 54 -17.09 7.04 -13.35
C SER A 54 -16.54 7.27 -11.93
N LYS A 55 -15.91 8.43 -11.71
CA LYS A 55 -15.40 8.84 -10.38
C LYS A 55 -16.49 8.86 -9.31
N THR A 56 -17.72 9.22 -9.68
CA THR A 56 -18.88 9.24 -8.76
C THR A 56 -19.30 7.83 -8.39
N THR A 57 -19.37 6.91 -9.34
CA THR A 57 -19.68 5.50 -9.09
C THR A 57 -18.61 4.81 -8.24
N ALA A 58 -17.33 5.05 -8.52
CA ALA A 58 -16.22 4.55 -7.70
C ALA A 58 -16.34 4.98 -6.21
N SER A 59 -16.91 6.15 -5.97
CA SER A 59 -17.12 6.67 -4.62
C SER A 59 -18.29 5.98 -3.91
N ARG A 60 -19.35 5.66 -4.65
CA ARG A 60 -20.44 4.81 -4.16
C ARG A 60 -19.96 3.40 -3.86
N ILE A 61 -19.07 2.82 -4.69
CA ILE A 61 -18.46 1.51 -4.46
C ILE A 61 -17.67 1.48 -3.15
N LYS A 62 -16.94 2.56 -2.84
CA LYS A 62 -16.31 2.75 -1.52
C LYS A 62 -17.38 2.81 -0.42
N GLN A 63 -18.38 3.68 -0.55
CA GLN A 63 -19.42 3.89 0.48
C GLN A 63 -20.29 2.65 0.73
N SER A 64 -20.54 1.83 -0.29
CA SER A 64 -21.38 0.62 -0.18
C SER A 64 -20.67 -0.55 0.50
N GLY A 65 -19.37 -0.42 0.79
CA GLY A 65 -18.55 -1.48 1.39
C GLY A 65 -18.38 -2.70 0.48
N LEU A 66 -18.49 -2.53 -0.84
CA LEU A 66 -18.31 -3.64 -1.79
C LEU A 66 -16.88 -4.18 -1.80
N ILE A 67 -15.89 -3.30 -1.56
CA ILE A 67 -14.45 -3.58 -1.66
C ILE A 67 -13.71 -3.43 -0.33
N ASP A 68 -14.43 -3.45 0.80
CA ASP A 68 -13.87 -3.11 2.12
C ASP A 68 -12.62 -3.94 2.48
N GLY A 69 -12.66 -5.26 2.23
CA GLY A 69 -11.50 -6.15 2.47
C GLY A 69 -10.30 -5.96 1.52
N ALA A 70 -10.44 -5.16 0.46
CA ALA A 70 -9.36 -4.80 -0.46
C ALA A 70 -8.93 -3.33 -0.30
N TYR A 71 -9.62 -2.56 0.53
CA TYR A 71 -9.45 -1.11 0.68
C TYR A 71 -8.59 -0.79 1.89
N ARG A 72 -7.49 -0.04 1.68
CA ARG A 72 -6.65 0.47 2.77
C ARG A 72 -6.47 1.97 2.64
N GLN A 73 -6.78 2.70 3.70
CA GLN A 73 -6.65 4.16 3.74
C GLN A 73 -5.66 4.58 4.82
N VAL A 74 -4.68 5.42 4.44
CA VAL A 74 -3.77 6.09 5.36
C VAL A 74 -3.92 7.59 5.11
N GLY A 75 -4.70 8.27 5.96
CA GLY A 75 -5.05 9.68 5.74
C GLY A 75 -5.76 9.89 4.40
N ARG A 76 -5.18 10.70 3.50
CA ARG A 76 -5.70 10.93 2.13
C ARG A 76 -5.25 9.86 1.13
N LEU A 77 -4.24 9.07 1.45
CA LEU A 77 -3.74 8.01 0.58
C LEU A 77 -4.72 6.83 0.61
N ILE A 78 -5.11 6.38 -0.57
CA ILE A 78 -6.00 5.24 -0.76
C ILE A 78 -5.26 4.22 -1.60
N ILE A 79 -5.15 3.00 -1.08
CA ILE A 79 -4.49 1.87 -1.71
C ILE A 79 -5.51 0.74 -1.79
N VAL A 80 -5.70 0.20 -2.99
CA VAL A 80 -6.64 -0.89 -3.24
C VAL A 80 -5.91 -2.04 -3.91
N ASP A 81 -6.14 -3.26 -3.40
CA ASP A 81 -5.66 -4.49 -4.03
C ASP A 81 -6.60 -4.88 -5.18
N ALA A 82 -6.09 -4.91 -6.42
CA ALA A 82 -6.92 -5.07 -7.62
C ALA A 82 -7.61 -6.43 -7.68
N GLU A 83 -6.87 -7.50 -7.39
CA GLU A 83 -7.36 -8.88 -7.51
C GLU A 83 -8.42 -9.15 -6.43
N LYS A 84 -8.13 -8.75 -5.18
CA LYS A 84 -9.09 -8.89 -4.08
C LYS A 84 -10.36 -8.06 -4.31
N ALA A 85 -10.24 -6.86 -4.88
CA ALA A 85 -11.40 -6.02 -5.16
C ALA A 85 -12.35 -6.67 -6.19
N LEU A 86 -11.80 -7.28 -7.23
CA LEU A 86 -12.57 -8.04 -8.24
C LEU A 86 -13.23 -9.28 -7.64
N GLU A 87 -12.49 -10.04 -6.83
CA GLU A 87 -13.03 -11.24 -6.18
C GLU A 87 -14.19 -10.92 -5.23
N LEU A 88 -14.04 -9.88 -4.40
CA LEU A 88 -15.09 -9.44 -3.47
C LEU A 88 -16.34 -8.97 -4.21
N ALA A 89 -16.17 -8.24 -5.32
CA ALA A 89 -17.29 -7.81 -6.16
C ALA A 89 -18.04 -9.03 -6.74
N ALA A 90 -17.31 -10.02 -7.26
CA ALA A 90 -17.89 -11.25 -7.80
C ALA A 90 -18.63 -12.07 -6.73
N LYS A 91 -18.05 -12.21 -5.53
CA LYS A 91 -18.69 -12.89 -4.38
C LYS A 91 -20.01 -12.22 -3.99
N ARG A 92 -20.04 -10.88 -3.95
CA ARG A 92 -21.24 -10.12 -3.60
C ARG A 92 -22.35 -10.28 -4.65
N ALA A 93 -22.00 -10.31 -5.93
CA ALA A 93 -22.94 -10.57 -7.03
C ALA A 93 -23.57 -11.99 -6.96
N LYS A 94 -22.78 -13.01 -6.59
CA LYS A 94 -23.31 -14.37 -6.37
C LYS A 94 -24.27 -14.45 -5.18
N LYS A 95 -23.96 -13.75 -4.08
CA LYS A 95 -24.81 -13.73 -2.87
C LYS A 95 -26.16 -13.04 -3.09
N SER A 96 -26.25 -12.01 -3.95
CA SER A 96 -27.56 -11.47 -4.35
C SER A 96 -28.38 -12.47 -5.14
N ASN A 97 -27.76 -13.24 -6.04
CA ASN A 97 -28.48 -14.19 -6.87
C ASN A 97 -29.04 -15.38 -6.06
N ASN A 98 -28.32 -15.83 -5.03
CA ASN A 98 -28.77 -16.93 -4.18
C ASN A 98 -29.79 -16.54 -3.10
N ARG A 99 -30.02 -15.23 -2.88
CA ARG A 99 -31.10 -14.73 -2.00
C ARG A 99 -32.45 -14.63 -2.72
N ASN A 100 -32.42 -14.66 -4.05
CA ASN A 100 -33.60 -14.61 -4.91
C ASN A 100 -34.02 -16.00 -5.41
N LYS A 101 -33.47 -17.06 -4.83
CA LYS A 101 -33.82 -18.47 -5.08
C LYS A 101 -34.28 -19.09 -3.76
#